data_AF-R9JX51-F1
#
_entry.id   AF-R9JX51-F1
#
_cell.length_a   1.000
_cell.length_b   1.000
_cell.length_c   1.000
_cell.angle_alpha   90.00
_cell.angle_beta   90.00
_cell.angle_gamma   90.00
#
_symmetry.space_group_name_H-M   'P 1'
#
loop_
_entity.id
_entity.type
_entity.pdbx_description
1 polymer ?
#
loop_
_entity_poly.entity_id
_entity_poly.type
_entity_poly.pdbx_seq_one_letter_code
_entity_poly.pdbx_strand_id
1 'polypeptide(L)'
;HSCACPQCGEESRHLHATYMRKIQDIPIRCKPTCLHINVYKYECDNPECGTKVFTEPLSFARTSQVRTDALNTLILGMAMFMSNEGASSVLKLLGVTVSNDTIQRLYNRIKFEDDPDVEAVGIDDVATRKGQTYATAVYDLKDHHMIALLDGRDGTTLKEWLKEHKKIKVVARDRASSYAKAVSEVLPECVQVADRFHLLQNLMEHLKNIFKNELPPEIFIRGGQVLDTPPKKISREKKADESVIQQLNYDNTPPTDAYGNPVDYDDSANNYNSAEKKRQAENRKKNKR
;
A
#
# COMPACT_ATOMS: atom_id res chain seq x y z
N HIS A 1 27.89 -40.05 14.91
CA HIS A 1 27.23 -38.74 15.03
C HIS A 1 27.47 -38.22 16.42
N SER A 2 27.87 -36.96 16.55
CA SER A 2 28.02 -36.24 17.82
C SER A 2 27.31 -34.90 17.70
N CYS A 3 26.88 -34.32 18.81
CA CYS A 3 26.27 -33.00 18.84
C CYS A 3 26.68 -32.27 20.11
N ALA A 4 27.00 -30.99 20.00
CA ALA A 4 27.24 -30.14 21.17
C ALA A 4 25.92 -29.83 21.88
N CYS A 5 25.91 -29.95 23.20
CA CYS A 5 24.76 -29.56 24.01
C CYS A 5 24.54 -28.04 23.91
N PRO A 6 23.34 -27.55 23.54
CA PRO A 6 23.09 -26.12 23.38
C PRO A 6 23.12 -25.35 24.71
N GLN A 7 23.11 -26.04 25.85
CA GLN A 7 23.12 -25.41 27.18
C GLN A 7 24.54 -25.29 27.75
N CYS A 8 25.33 -26.37 27.73
CA CYS A 8 26.68 -26.39 28.32
C CYS A 8 27.83 -26.46 27.32
N GLY A 9 27.55 -26.70 26.03
CA GLY A 9 28.55 -26.81 24.97
C GLY A 9 29.25 -28.18 24.87
N GLU A 10 29.06 -29.08 25.83
CA GLU A 10 29.71 -30.40 25.85
C GLU A 10 29.34 -31.22 24.60
N GLU A 11 30.35 -31.80 23.95
CA GLU A 11 30.13 -32.69 22.80
C GLU A 11 29.60 -34.04 23.27
N SER A 12 28.34 -34.32 22.99
CA SER A 12 27.71 -35.57 23.41
C SER A 12 27.61 -36.58 22.27
N ARG A 13 27.86 -37.86 22.59
CA ARG A 13 27.83 -38.97 21.62
C ARG A 13 26.76 -40.02 21.92
N HIS A 14 26.17 -39.98 23.12
CA HIS A 14 25.11 -40.89 23.51
C HIS A 14 23.78 -40.53 22.85
N LEU A 15 23.37 -41.33 21.88
CA LEU A 15 22.09 -41.18 21.20
C LEU A 15 20.95 -41.68 22.11
N HIS A 16 20.03 -40.79 22.46
CA HIS A 16 18.85 -41.10 23.24
C HIS A 16 17.70 -41.65 22.38
N ALA A 17 17.39 -40.93 21.30
CA ALA A 17 16.26 -41.26 20.42
C ALA A 17 16.39 -40.57 19.06
N THR A 18 15.63 -41.04 18.08
CA THR A 18 15.43 -40.35 16.81
C THR A 18 13.95 -40.19 16.52
N TYR A 19 13.56 -39.13 15.81
CA TYR A 19 12.18 -38.94 15.37
C TYR A 19 12.11 -38.23 14.03
N MET A 20 11.10 -38.58 13.23
CA MET A 20 10.88 -37.96 11.93
C MET A 20 10.13 -36.63 12.09
N ARG A 21 10.62 -35.59 11.42
CA ARG A 21 9.93 -34.31 11.23
C ARG A 21 9.62 -34.11 9.76
N LYS A 22 8.42 -33.60 9.50
CA LYS A 22 8.02 -33.04 8.21
C LYS A 22 8.00 -31.51 8.33
N ILE A 23 8.87 -30.84 7.59
CA ILE A 23 8.99 -29.38 7.60
C ILE A 23 8.65 -28.87 6.21
N GLN A 24 7.68 -27.97 6.10
CA GLN A 24 7.36 -27.34 4.81
C GLN A 24 8.47 -26.35 4.43
N ASP A 25 8.86 -26.37 3.16
CA ASP A 25 9.92 -25.51 2.62
C ASP A 25 9.39 -24.68 1.43
N ILE A 26 10.24 -23.83 0.86
CA ILE A 26 9.93 -23.03 -0.32
C ILE A 26 9.35 -23.92 -1.43
N PRO A 27 8.23 -23.53 -2.05
CA PRO A 27 7.58 -24.34 -3.06
C PRO A 27 8.43 -24.45 -4.33
N ILE A 28 8.52 -25.66 -4.87
CA ILE A 28 9.16 -25.92 -6.17
C ILE A 28 8.06 -25.99 -7.23
N ARG A 29 8.14 -25.14 -8.26
CA ARG A 29 7.16 -25.09 -9.36
C ARG A 29 5.71 -24.92 -8.87
N CYS A 30 5.52 -24.05 -7.87
CA CYS A 30 4.24 -23.80 -7.21
C CYS A 30 3.59 -25.06 -6.60
N LYS A 31 4.39 -26.06 -6.22
CA LYS A 31 3.92 -27.27 -5.54
C LYS A 31 4.36 -27.28 -4.08
N PRO A 32 3.47 -27.75 -3.17
CA PRO A 32 3.85 -27.96 -1.77
C PRO A 32 5.09 -28.83 -1.67
N THR A 33 6.13 -28.28 -1.03
CA THR A 33 7.44 -28.92 -0.88
C THR A 33 7.72 -29.10 0.60
N CYS A 34 8.19 -30.28 0.99
CA CYS A 34 8.48 -30.61 2.39
C CYS A 34 9.79 -31.38 2.49
N LEU A 35 10.55 -31.09 3.53
CA LEU A 35 11.72 -31.84 3.96
C LEU A 35 11.27 -32.90 4.98
N HIS A 36 11.61 -34.15 4.73
CA HIS A 36 11.44 -35.25 5.67
C HIS A 36 12.79 -35.52 6.33
N ILE A 37 12.91 -35.18 7.60
CA ILE A 37 14.19 -35.14 8.31
C ILE A 37 14.11 -36.11 9.48
N ASN A 38 15.12 -36.96 9.62
CA ASN A 38 15.31 -37.75 10.83
C ASN A 38 16.12 -36.91 11.83
N VAL A 39 15.50 -36.54 12.94
CA VAL A 39 16.12 -35.68 13.96
C VAL A 39 16.60 -36.51 15.14
N TYR A 40 17.82 -36.24 15.58
CA TYR A 40 18.50 -36.97 16.65
C TYR A 40 18.37 -36.23 17.99
N LYS A 41 18.12 -37.00 19.06
CA LYS A 41 18.16 -36.54 20.46
C LYS A 41 19.32 -37.21 21.16
N TYR A 42 20.08 -36.45 21.92
CA TYR A 42 21.26 -36.91 22.65
C TYR A 42 21.04 -36.77 24.15
N GLU A 43 21.63 -37.68 24.91
CA GLU A 43 21.85 -37.47 26.35
C GLU A 43 23.08 -36.59 26.52
N CYS A 44 23.02 -35.62 27.42
CA CYS A 44 24.16 -34.75 27.69
C CYS A 44 25.23 -35.52 28.47
N ASP A 45 26.45 -35.55 27.94
CA ASP A 45 27.58 -36.26 28.57
C ASP A 45 28.16 -35.49 29.76
N ASN A 46 27.79 -34.22 29.95
CA ASN A 46 28.18 -33.42 31.11
C ASN A 46 27.25 -33.70 32.31
N PRO A 47 27.75 -34.35 33.39
CA PRO A 47 26.96 -34.68 34.56
C PRO A 47 26.49 -33.47 35.37
N GLU A 48 27.15 -32.31 35.22
CA GLU A 48 26.78 -31.06 35.90
C GLU A 48 25.72 -30.26 35.12
N CYS A 49 25.41 -30.66 33.88
CA CYS A 49 24.43 -29.96 33.07
C CYS A 49 22.99 -30.28 33.53
N GLY A 50 22.19 -29.25 33.77
CA GLY A 50 20.76 -29.40 34.09
C GLY A 50 19.92 -29.97 32.91
N THR A 51 20.45 -29.93 31.69
CA THR A 51 19.79 -30.50 30.51
C THR A 51 20.24 -31.93 30.29
N LYS A 52 19.41 -32.90 30.68
CA LYS A 52 19.74 -34.33 30.52
C LYS A 52 19.63 -34.83 29.09
N VAL A 53 18.62 -34.38 28.35
CA VAL A 53 18.38 -34.77 26.95
C VAL A 53 18.15 -33.51 26.13
N PHE A 54 18.84 -33.40 24.99
CA PHE A 54 18.65 -32.31 24.05
C PHE A 54 18.43 -32.83 22.64
N THR A 55 17.81 -32.01 21.80
CA THR A 55 17.60 -32.30 20.38
C THR A 55 18.67 -31.59 19.58
N GLU A 56 19.21 -32.23 18.55
CA GLU A 56 20.17 -31.57 17.66
C GLU A 56 19.55 -30.30 17.06
N PRO A 57 20.32 -29.20 16.99
CA PRO A 57 19.85 -28.00 16.33
C PRO A 57 19.86 -28.19 14.80
N LEU A 58 18.80 -27.78 14.13
CA LEU A 58 18.80 -27.67 12.67
C LEU A 58 19.11 -26.22 12.29
N SER A 59 20.09 -26.02 11.40
CA SER A 59 20.53 -24.68 10.96
C SER A 59 19.47 -23.89 10.19
N PHE A 60 18.41 -24.57 9.72
CA PHE A 60 17.36 -23.99 8.89
C PHE A 60 15.96 -24.04 9.54
N ALA A 61 15.84 -24.59 10.76
CA ALA A 61 14.57 -24.65 11.49
C ALA A 61 14.77 -24.87 13.00
N ARG A 62 14.08 -24.08 13.83
CA ARG A 62 13.99 -24.25 15.28
C ARG A 62 13.29 -25.57 15.65
N THR A 63 13.52 -26.06 16.87
CA THR A 63 13.07 -27.37 17.38
C THR A 63 11.57 -27.66 17.18
N SER A 64 10.71 -26.65 17.34
CA SER A 64 9.25 -26.80 17.23
C SER A 64 8.66 -26.14 15.98
N GLN A 65 9.49 -25.64 15.05
CA GLN A 65 8.99 -25.09 13.80
C GLN A 65 8.53 -26.19 12.85
N VAL A 66 7.49 -25.90 12.06
CA VAL A 66 6.97 -26.79 11.01
C VAL A 66 7.24 -26.24 9.60
N ARG A 67 8.04 -25.17 9.53
CA ARG A 67 8.46 -24.48 8.30
C ARG A 67 9.93 -24.11 8.42
N THR A 68 10.66 -24.13 7.31
CA THR A 68 12.03 -23.61 7.25
C THR A 68 12.05 -22.11 7.53
N ASP A 69 13.18 -21.61 8.02
CA ASP A 69 13.37 -20.16 8.21
C ASP A 69 13.27 -19.41 6.88
N ALA A 70 13.78 -19.99 5.79
CA ALA A 70 13.66 -19.44 4.45
C ALA A 70 12.19 -19.30 4.00
N LEU A 71 11.34 -20.29 4.28
CA LEU A 71 9.91 -20.19 4.00
C LEU A 71 9.23 -19.12 4.88
N ASN A 72 9.60 -18.98 6.16
CA ASN A 72 9.07 -17.92 7.00
C ASN A 72 9.44 -16.53 6.45
N THR A 73 10.66 -16.35 5.95
CA THR A 73 11.08 -15.10 5.27
C THR A 73 10.26 -14.82 4.01
N LEU A 74 10.02 -15.83 3.17
CA LEU A 74 9.16 -15.68 1.99
C LEU A 74 7.73 -15.27 2.38
N ILE A 75 7.16 -15.91 3.40
CA ILE A 75 5.81 -15.61 3.90
C ILE A 75 5.74 -14.16 4.37
N LEU A 76 6.70 -13.71 5.18
CA LEU A 76 6.77 -12.33 5.67
C LEU A 76 6.94 -11.33 4.52
N GLY A 77 7.85 -11.60 3.59
CA GLY A 77 8.08 -10.73 2.42
C GLY A 77 6.82 -10.53 1.58
N MET A 78 6.00 -11.56 1.41
CA MET A 78 4.70 -11.44 0.74
C MET A 78 3.67 -10.70 1.59
N ALA A 79 3.60 -11.04 2.88
CA ALA A 79 2.62 -10.47 3.80
C ALA A 79 2.82 -8.96 4.06
N MET A 80 4.02 -8.41 3.84
CA MET A 80 4.28 -6.98 4.02
C MET A 80 3.52 -6.09 3.02
N PHE A 81 3.10 -6.63 1.87
CA PHE A 81 2.47 -5.86 0.79
C PHE A 81 0.95 -6.08 0.67
N MET A 82 0.37 -6.91 1.52
CA MET A 82 -1.06 -7.24 1.47
C MET A 82 -1.61 -7.64 2.83
N SER A 83 -2.92 -7.77 2.96
CA SER A 83 -3.52 -8.30 4.18
C SER A 83 -3.07 -9.75 4.43
N ASN A 84 -3.03 -10.18 5.69
CA ASN A 84 -2.67 -11.55 6.05
C ASN A 84 -3.56 -12.60 5.34
N GLU A 85 -4.85 -12.32 5.15
CA GLU A 85 -5.76 -13.19 4.38
C GLU A 85 -5.42 -13.20 2.90
N GLY A 86 -5.06 -12.05 2.32
CA GLY A 86 -4.58 -11.95 0.95
C GLY A 86 -3.30 -12.75 0.76
N ALA A 87 -2.33 -12.59 1.66
CA ALA A 87 -1.08 -13.32 1.66
C ALA A 87 -1.30 -14.82 1.78
N SER A 88 -2.11 -15.26 2.74
CA SER A 88 -2.54 -16.66 2.90
C SER A 88 -3.13 -17.23 1.61
N SER A 89 -4.02 -16.49 0.96
CA SER A 89 -4.67 -16.90 -0.29
C SER A 89 -3.70 -17.01 -1.46
N VAL A 90 -2.83 -16.02 -1.66
CA VAL A 90 -1.80 -16.02 -2.73
C VAL A 90 -0.77 -17.13 -2.49
N LEU A 91 -0.27 -17.25 -1.26
CA LEU A 91 0.71 -18.27 -0.88
C LEU A 91 0.15 -19.69 -1.10
N LYS A 92 -1.14 -19.90 -0.85
CA LYS A 92 -1.82 -21.17 -1.16
C LYS A 92 -1.77 -21.52 -2.65
N LEU A 93 -1.94 -20.55 -3.55
CA LEU A 93 -1.80 -20.75 -4.99
C LEU A 93 -0.36 -21.11 -5.40
N LEU A 94 0.61 -20.63 -4.64
CA LEU A 94 2.03 -20.95 -4.82
C LEU A 94 2.44 -22.28 -4.15
N GLY A 95 1.50 -23.00 -3.54
CA GLY A 95 1.77 -24.28 -2.87
C GLY A 95 2.26 -24.15 -1.43
N VAL A 96 2.15 -22.96 -0.82
CA VAL A 96 2.49 -22.74 0.59
C VAL A 96 1.23 -22.80 1.44
N THR A 97 1.21 -23.70 2.42
CA THR A 97 0.13 -23.81 3.39
C THR A 97 0.44 -22.95 4.61
N VAL A 98 -0.25 -21.82 4.76
CA VAL A 98 -0.16 -20.92 5.90
C VAL A 98 -1.52 -20.25 6.12
N SER A 99 -1.89 -19.98 7.37
CA SER A 99 -3.11 -19.23 7.71
C SER A 99 -2.79 -17.77 8.05
N ASN A 100 -3.81 -16.91 7.98
CA ASN A 100 -3.75 -15.54 8.48
C ASN A 100 -3.18 -15.46 9.92
N ASP A 101 -3.72 -16.24 10.86
CA ASP A 101 -3.22 -16.27 12.26
C ASP A 101 -1.77 -16.71 12.37
N THR A 102 -1.31 -17.55 11.43
CA THR A 102 0.10 -17.98 11.41
C THR A 102 0.99 -16.84 10.96
N ILE A 103 0.57 -16.06 9.96
CA ILE A 103 1.26 -14.85 9.50
C ILE A 103 1.30 -13.82 10.63
N GLN A 104 0.17 -13.58 11.32
CA GLN A 104 0.14 -12.69 12.48
C GLN A 104 1.11 -13.14 13.58
N ARG A 105 1.20 -14.44 13.84
CA ARG A 105 2.19 -15.00 14.78
C ARG A 105 3.63 -14.83 14.31
N LEU A 106 3.90 -14.74 13.01
CA LEU A 106 5.23 -14.39 12.50
C LEU A 106 5.53 -12.91 12.75
N TYR A 107 4.57 -12.01 12.50
CA TYR A 107 4.72 -10.59 12.83
C TYR A 107 4.98 -10.36 14.32
N ASN A 108 4.21 -11.01 15.20
CA ASN A 108 4.37 -10.85 16.66
C ASN A 108 5.72 -11.39 17.19
N ARG A 109 6.50 -12.10 16.36
CA ARG A 109 7.85 -12.57 16.70
C ARG A 109 8.94 -11.64 16.20
N ILE A 110 8.61 -10.70 15.32
CA ILE A 110 9.53 -9.62 14.94
C ILE A 110 9.72 -8.76 16.18
N LYS A 111 10.98 -8.57 16.55
CA LYS A 111 11.38 -7.67 17.61
C LYS A 111 11.94 -6.42 16.95
N PHE A 112 11.48 -5.27 17.40
CA PHE A 112 12.14 -4.00 17.13
C PHE A 112 13.19 -3.82 18.21
N GLU A 113 14.43 -3.60 17.80
CA GLU A 113 15.53 -3.30 18.71
C GLU A 113 15.57 -1.78 18.86
N ASP A 114 15.40 -1.31 20.10
CA ASP A 114 15.56 0.11 20.44
C ASP A 114 17.04 0.48 20.44
N ASP A 115 17.36 1.71 20.04
CA ASP A 115 18.73 2.24 20.08
C ASP A 115 18.80 3.42 21.06
N PRO A 116 19.22 3.18 22.32
CA PRO A 116 19.32 4.23 23.33
C PRO A 116 20.41 5.27 23.01
N ASP A 117 21.30 4.97 22.06
CA ASP A 117 22.45 5.80 21.71
C ASP A 117 22.20 6.73 20.52
N VAL A 118 20.98 6.75 19.98
CA VAL A 118 20.59 7.62 18.87
C VAL A 118 20.78 9.11 19.20
N GLU A 119 21.40 9.85 18.27
CA GLU A 119 21.66 11.29 18.43
C GLU A 119 20.68 12.19 17.66
N ALA A 120 20.01 11.66 16.63
CA ALA A 120 19.14 12.43 15.75
C ALA A 120 17.91 11.62 15.35
N VAL A 121 16.72 12.12 15.68
CA VAL A 121 15.46 11.38 15.45
C VAL A 121 14.42 12.19 14.69
N GLY A 122 13.64 11.52 13.85
CA GLY A 122 12.44 12.04 13.21
C GLY A 122 11.21 11.60 14.00
N ILE A 123 10.27 12.51 14.25
CA ILE A 123 9.02 12.24 14.99
C ILE A 123 7.83 12.67 14.13
N ASP A 124 6.92 11.74 13.87
CA ASP A 124 5.72 11.99 13.06
C ASP A 124 4.46 11.25 13.58
N ASP A 125 3.29 11.74 13.20
CA ASP A 125 1.98 11.15 13.46
C ASP A 125 1.63 10.10 12.41
N VAL A 126 1.49 8.85 12.83
CA VAL A 126 0.99 7.76 11.97
C VAL A 126 -0.45 7.42 12.33
N ALA A 127 -1.36 7.62 11.37
CA ALA A 127 -2.74 7.21 11.53
C ALA A 127 -2.89 5.69 11.30
N THR A 128 -3.08 4.92 12.37
CA THR A 128 -3.42 3.49 12.27
C THR A 128 -4.86 3.29 11.78
N ARG A 129 -5.77 4.18 12.20
CA ARG A 129 -7.12 4.33 11.63
C ARG A 129 -7.40 5.81 11.43
N LYS A 130 -7.39 6.23 10.17
CA LYS A 130 -7.55 7.64 9.78
C LYS A 130 -8.75 8.29 10.48
N GLY A 131 -8.50 9.37 11.21
CA GLY A 131 -9.52 10.12 11.96
C GLY A 131 -9.91 9.54 13.31
N GLN A 132 -9.31 8.44 13.77
CA GLN A 132 -9.66 7.79 15.03
C GLN A 132 -8.44 7.51 15.91
N THR A 133 -7.53 6.66 15.43
CA THR A 133 -6.38 6.20 16.20
C THR A 133 -5.09 6.61 15.51
N TYR A 134 -4.20 7.17 16.31
CA TYR A 134 -2.90 7.68 15.91
C TYR A 134 -1.84 7.06 16.82
N ALA A 135 -0.65 6.90 16.26
CA ALA A 135 0.56 6.50 16.94
C ALA A 135 1.65 7.52 16.60
N THR A 136 2.61 7.72 17.49
CA THR A 136 3.81 8.51 17.23
C THR A 136 4.90 7.57 16.72
N ALA A 137 5.35 7.76 15.49
CA ALA A 137 6.49 7.03 14.96
C ALA A 137 7.79 7.82 15.18
N VAL A 138 8.81 7.12 15.66
CA VAL A 138 10.15 7.65 15.88
C VAL A 138 11.12 6.91 14.96
N TYR A 139 11.90 7.66 14.20
CA TYR A 139 12.84 7.15 13.22
C TYR A 139 14.25 7.67 13.49
N ASP A 140 15.28 6.89 13.20
CA ASP A 140 16.64 7.40 13.15
C ASP A 140 16.83 8.26 11.89
N LEU A 141 17.32 9.49 12.04
CA LEU A 141 17.57 10.39 10.91
C LEU A 141 18.81 10.02 10.09
N LYS A 142 19.68 9.12 10.59
CA LYS A 142 20.94 8.75 9.95
C LYS A 142 20.76 7.63 8.93
N ASP A 143 20.07 6.56 9.30
CA ASP A 143 19.88 5.35 8.46
C ASP A 143 18.40 5.05 8.14
N HIS A 144 17.48 5.89 8.63
CA HIS A 144 16.06 5.90 8.29
C HIS A 144 15.27 4.66 8.71
N HIS A 145 15.74 3.92 9.74
CA HIS A 145 14.94 2.86 10.33
C HIS A 145 14.00 3.39 11.41
N MET A 146 12.92 2.64 11.68
CA MET A 146 11.99 2.96 12.76
C MET A 146 12.55 2.41 14.07
N ILE A 147 12.67 3.29 15.06
CA ILE A 147 13.16 2.97 16.41
C ILE A 147 11.99 2.57 17.31
N ALA A 148 10.92 3.37 17.28
CA ALA A 148 9.77 3.16 18.13
C ALA A 148 8.46 3.53 17.44
N LEU A 149 7.39 2.82 17.80
CA LEU A 149 6.01 3.16 17.48
C LEU A 149 5.24 3.28 18.79
N LEU A 150 4.99 4.51 19.21
CA LEU A 150 4.39 4.83 20.51
C LEU A 150 2.89 5.06 20.37
N ASP A 151 2.12 4.66 21.38
CA ASP A 151 0.68 4.84 21.36
C ASP A 151 0.30 6.32 21.54
N GLY A 152 -0.68 6.78 20.76
CA GLY A 152 -1.23 8.13 20.87
C GLY A 152 -0.46 9.20 20.08
N ARG A 153 -0.81 10.47 20.32
CA ARG A 153 -0.19 11.66 19.70
C ARG A 153 -0.13 12.90 20.60
N ASP A 154 -0.49 12.71 21.87
CA ASP A 154 -0.56 13.80 22.86
C ASP A 154 0.82 14.17 23.44
N GLY A 155 1.85 13.38 23.10
CA GLY A 155 3.22 13.56 23.54
C GLY A 155 3.52 12.93 24.91
N THR A 156 2.57 12.28 25.57
CA THR A 156 2.79 11.66 26.89
C THR A 156 3.72 10.46 26.81
N THR A 157 3.40 9.51 25.94
CA THR A 157 4.22 8.32 25.64
C THR A 157 5.58 8.70 25.08
N LEU A 158 5.63 9.74 24.24
CA LEU A 158 6.89 10.32 23.75
C LEU A 158 7.76 10.85 24.89
N LYS A 159 7.20 11.57 25.86
CA LYS A 159 7.97 12.07 27.02
C LYS A 159 8.60 10.94 27.81
N GLU A 160 7.89 9.83 28.01
CA GLU A 160 8.41 8.67 28.72
C GLU A 160 9.57 8.04 27.95
N TRP A 161 9.39 7.81 26.64
CA TRP A 161 10.44 7.28 25.78
C TRP A 161 11.70 8.18 25.74
N LEU A 162 11.53 9.50 25.63
CA LEU A 162 12.63 10.47 25.64
C LEU A 162 13.42 10.52 26.97
N LYS A 163 12.88 10.00 28.08
CA LYS A 163 13.64 9.93 29.34
C LYS A 163 14.78 8.92 29.27
N GLU A 164 14.61 7.88 28.48
CA GLU A 164 15.62 6.83 28.28
C GLU A 164 16.63 7.21 27.18
N HIS A 165 16.28 8.19 26.32
CA HIS A 165 17.06 8.60 25.14
C HIS A 165 17.72 9.98 25.30
N LYS A 166 18.59 10.12 26.31
CA LYS A 166 19.22 11.41 26.67
C LYS A 166 20.30 11.91 25.70
N LYS A 167 20.76 11.05 24.79
CA LYS A 167 21.81 11.36 23.80
C LYS A 167 21.29 12.09 22.56
N ILE A 168 19.96 12.20 22.41
CA ILE A 168 19.32 12.90 21.30
C ILE A 168 19.67 14.39 21.36
N LYS A 169 20.28 14.90 20.29
CA LYS A 169 20.66 16.31 20.09
C LYS A 169 19.79 17.00 19.05
N VAL A 170 19.22 16.25 18.12
CA VAL A 170 18.40 16.77 17.03
C VAL A 170 17.09 16.01 16.93
N VAL A 171 15.98 16.74 16.88
CA VAL A 171 14.66 16.19 16.59
C VAL A 171 14.10 16.89 15.36
N ALA A 172 13.90 16.16 14.27
CA ALA A 172 13.07 16.60 13.16
C ALA A 172 11.62 16.21 13.47
N ARG A 173 10.69 17.16 13.36
CA ARG A 173 9.28 16.90 13.64
C ARG A 173 8.37 17.78 12.81
N ASP A 174 7.10 17.41 12.81
CA ASP A 174 6.02 18.28 12.35
C ASP A 174 5.89 19.55 13.21
N ARG A 175 4.94 20.42 12.87
CA ARG A 175 4.71 21.68 13.61
C ARG A 175 3.74 21.53 14.80
N ALA A 176 3.34 20.33 15.19
CA ALA A 176 2.45 20.12 16.33
C ALA A 176 3.09 20.65 17.63
N SER A 177 2.26 21.31 18.44
CA SER A 177 2.70 21.92 19.70
C SER A 177 2.91 20.90 20.82
N SER A 178 2.26 19.73 20.75
CA SER A 178 2.41 18.64 21.72
C SER A 178 3.84 18.11 21.74
N TYR A 179 4.38 17.73 20.58
CA TYR A 179 5.75 17.21 20.45
C TYR A 179 6.80 18.25 20.80
N ALA A 180 6.59 19.50 20.39
CA ALA A 180 7.49 20.60 20.74
C ALA A 180 7.67 20.72 22.26
N LYS A 181 6.54 20.72 22.99
CA LYS A 181 6.53 20.79 24.46
C LYS A 181 7.17 19.55 25.08
N ALA A 182 6.84 18.36 24.57
CA ALA A 182 7.41 17.10 25.04
C ALA A 182 8.94 17.08 24.97
N VAL A 183 9.50 17.46 23.82
CA VAL A 183 10.95 17.52 23.62
C VAL A 183 11.57 18.59 24.51
N SER A 184 11.03 19.82 24.53
CA SER A 184 11.60 20.90 25.33
C SER A 184 11.59 20.63 26.84
N GLU A 185 10.60 19.90 27.35
CA GLU A 185 10.54 19.55 28.77
C GLU A 185 11.57 18.46 29.16
N VAL A 186 11.82 17.49 28.27
CA VAL A 186 12.64 16.30 28.59
C VAL A 186 14.11 16.46 28.16
N LEU A 187 14.33 17.19 27.06
CA LEU A 187 15.62 17.44 26.40
C LEU A 187 15.72 18.94 26.02
N PRO A 188 15.96 19.84 26.98
CA PRO A 188 15.95 21.29 26.75
C PRO A 188 17.05 21.76 25.78
N GLU A 189 18.19 21.06 25.74
CA GLU A 189 19.32 21.36 24.84
C GLU A 189 19.14 20.80 23.42
N CYS A 190 18.05 20.07 23.16
CA CYS A 190 17.81 19.45 21.87
C CYS A 190 17.37 20.49 20.83
N VAL A 191 18.05 20.50 19.68
CA VAL A 191 17.67 21.31 18.53
C VAL A 191 16.44 20.69 17.87
N GLN A 192 15.36 21.47 17.76
CA GLN A 192 14.15 21.05 17.08
C GLN A 192 14.10 21.66 15.67
N VAL A 193 14.02 20.80 14.66
CA VAL A 193 13.97 21.16 13.24
C VAL A 193 12.57 20.88 12.71
N ALA A 194 11.96 21.86 12.05
CA ALA A 194 10.69 21.67 11.37
C ALA A 194 10.89 20.86 10.09
N ASP A 195 10.08 19.82 9.90
CA ASP A 195 10.12 19.01 8.69
C ASP A 195 9.76 19.84 7.43
N ARG A 196 10.62 19.75 6.41
CA ARG A 196 10.48 20.43 5.12
C ARG A 196 9.20 20.04 4.38
N PHE A 197 8.77 18.79 4.44
CA PHE A 197 7.55 18.31 3.78
C PHE A 197 6.34 19.09 4.28
N HIS A 198 6.18 19.22 5.59
CA HIS A 198 5.08 19.98 6.18
C HIS A 198 5.16 21.47 5.84
N LEU A 199 6.36 22.07 5.80
CA LEU A 199 6.51 23.46 5.35
C LEU A 199 6.01 23.66 3.91
N LEU A 200 6.38 22.76 2.99
CA LEU A 200 5.95 22.82 1.60
C LEU A 200 4.44 22.55 1.47
N GLN A 201 3.91 21.57 2.20
CA GLN A 201 2.49 21.24 2.22
C GLN A 201 1.65 22.44 2.66
N ASN A 202 2.04 23.11 3.75
CA ASN A 202 1.37 24.31 4.24
C ASN A 202 1.40 25.44 3.22
N LEU A 203 2.54 25.68 2.55
CA LEU A 203 2.65 26.69 1.49
C LEU A 203 1.72 26.38 0.32
N MET A 204 1.72 25.12 -0.15
CA MET A 204 0.87 24.68 -1.26
C MET A 204 -0.61 24.79 -0.92
N GLU A 205 -1.01 24.44 0.30
CA GLU A 205 -2.38 24.58 0.75
C GLU A 205 -2.82 26.06 0.83
N HIS A 206 -1.94 26.93 1.30
CA HIS A 206 -2.22 28.37 1.35
C HIS A 206 -2.36 28.97 -0.06
N LEU A 207 -1.46 28.65 -0.97
CA LEU A 207 -1.55 29.06 -2.38
C LEU A 207 -2.82 28.54 -3.05
N LYS A 208 -3.20 27.28 -2.78
CA LYS A 208 -4.45 26.70 -3.28
C LYS A 208 -5.67 27.47 -2.78
N ASN A 209 -5.66 27.92 -1.53
CA ASN A 209 -6.74 28.73 -0.97
C ASN A 209 -6.80 30.13 -1.60
N ILE A 210 -5.65 30.76 -1.84
CA ILE A 210 -5.57 32.03 -2.58
C ILE A 210 -6.16 31.86 -3.98
N PHE A 211 -5.72 30.86 -4.74
CA PHE A 211 -6.24 30.61 -6.08
C PHE A 211 -7.73 30.30 -6.09
N LYS A 212 -8.25 29.56 -5.11
CA LYS A 212 -9.70 29.34 -4.99
C LYS A 212 -10.50 30.61 -4.71
N ASN A 213 -9.92 31.57 -4.01
CA ASN A 213 -10.59 32.82 -3.64
C ASN A 213 -10.47 33.88 -4.74
N GLU A 214 -9.34 33.93 -5.44
CA GLU A 214 -9.03 34.98 -6.41
C GLU A 214 -9.35 34.58 -7.86
N LEU A 215 -9.31 33.29 -8.20
CA LEU A 215 -9.56 32.83 -9.56
C LEU A 215 -10.98 32.26 -9.70
N PRO A 216 -11.64 32.48 -10.85
CA PRO A 216 -12.88 31.82 -11.15
C PRO A 216 -12.68 30.29 -11.26
N PRO A 217 -13.71 29.48 -10.97
CA PRO A 217 -13.62 28.02 -11.03
C PRO A 217 -13.30 27.50 -12.43
N GLU A 218 -13.63 28.26 -13.47
CA GLU A 218 -13.29 27.98 -14.86
C GLU A 218 -12.63 29.21 -15.49
N ILE A 219 -11.51 29.00 -16.18
CA ILE A 219 -10.83 30.02 -16.98
C ILE A 219 -10.91 29.57 -18.43
N PHE A 220 -11.55 30.37 -19.27
CA PHE A 220 -11.69 30.08 -20.69
C PHE A 220 -10.51 30.67 -21.45
N ILE A 221 -9.74 29.87 -22.17
CA ILE A 221 -8.58 30.34 -22.93
C ILE A 221 -8.77 29.98 -24.42
N ARG A 222 -8.62 30.97 -25.31
CA ARG A 222 -8.61 30.74 -26.76
C ARG A 222 -7.56 31.62 -27.43
N GLY A 223 -6.65 31.01 -28.19
CA GLY A 223 -5.60 31.73 -28.91
C GLY A 223 -4.66 32.52 -28.00
N GLY A 224 -4.45 32.07 -26.76
CA GLY A 224 -3.62 32.76 -25.76
C GLY A 224 -4.33 33.88 -24.98
N GLN A 225 -5.60 34.17 -25.28
CA GLN A 225 -6.40 35.18 -24.56
C GLN A 225 -7.38 34.50 -23.60
N VAL A 226 -7.54 35.11 -22.42
CA VAL A 226 -8.56 34.73 -21.43
C VAL A 226 -9.91 35.32 -21.86
N LEU A 227 -10.97 34.51 -21.83
CA LEU A 227 -12.33 34.87 -22.20
C LEU A 227 -13.21 34.90 -20.95
N ASP A 228 -14.15 35.84 -20.90
CA ASP A 228 -15.15 35.93 -19.82
C ASP A 228 -16.28 34.88 -19.96
N THR A 229 -16.41 34.27 -21.14
CA THR A 229 -17.48 33.30 -21.44
C THR A 229 -16.92 32.04 -22.10
N PRO A 230 -17.61 30.89 -21.96
CA PRO A 230 -17.19 29.64 -22.57
C PRO A 230 -17.01 29.78 -24.09
N PRO A 231 -15.87 29.35 -24.67
CA PRO A 231 -15.67 29.44 -26.10
C PRO A 231 -16.70 28.55 -26.78
N LYS A 232 -17.36 29.08 -27.81
CA LYS A 232 -18.29 28.29 -28.63
C LYS A 232 -17.57 27.05 -29.15
N LYS A 233 -18.13 25.88 -28.81
CA LYS A 233 -17.63 24.59 -29.26
C LYS A 233 -17.80 24.51 -30.78
N ILE A 234 -16.71 24.63 -31.52
CA ILE A 234 -16.74 24.47 -32.98
C ILE A 234 -16.82 22.97 -33.25
N SER A 235 -17.99 22.51 -33.70
CA SER A 235 -18.13 21.17 -34.24
C SER A 235 -17.28 21.09 -35.50
N ARG A 236 -16.18 20.36 -35.42
CA ARG A 236 -15.42 20.02 -36.61
C ARG A 236 -16.28 19.05 -37.40
N GLU A 237 -16.71 19.45 -38.60
CA GLU A 237 -17.38 18.53 -39.51
C GLU A 237 -16.47 17.30 -39.70
N LYS A 238 -16.97 16.13 -39.32
CA LYS A 238 -16.31 14.89 -39.70
C LYS A 238 -16.48 14.80 -41.20
N LYS A 239 -15.37 14.83 -41.95
CA LYS A 239 -15.41 14.38 -43.35
C LYS A 239 -15.99 12.97 -43.35
N ALA A 240 -17.04 12.77 -44.13
CA ALA A 240 -17.61 11.46 -44.32
C ALA A 240 -16.53 10.54 -44.92
N ASP A 241 -16.56 9.27 -44.52
CA ASP A 241 -15.60 8.28 -44.98
C ASP A 241 -15.81 8.03 -46.48
N GLU A 242 -14.82 8.41 -47.29
CA GLU A 242 -14.89 8.27 -48.75
C GLU A 242 -15.13 6.82 -49.18
N SER A 243 -14.66 5.84 -48.39
CA SER A 243 -14.89 4.43 -48.69
C SER A 243 -16.36 4.02 -48.55
N VAL A 244 -17.08 4.61 -47.59
CA VAL A 244 -18.51 4.40 -47.38
C VAL A 244 -19.30 5.09 -48.48
N ILE A 245 -18.90 6.31 -48.87
CA ILE A 245 -19.54 7.03 -49.99
C ILE A 245 -19.38 6.24 -51.30
N GLN A 246 -18.19 5.71 -51.57
CA GLN A 246 -17.92 4.94 -52.79
C GLN A 246 -18.66 3.60 -52.85
N GLN A 247 -19.06 3.02 -51.71
CA GLN A 247 -19.90 1.81 -51.66
C GLN A 247 -21.38 2.09 -51.91
N LEU A 248 -21.83 3.34 -51.76
CA LEU A 248 -23.18 3.74 -52.09
C LEU A 248 -23.26 3.95 -53.60
N ASN A 249 -23.74 2.93 -54.33
CA ASN A 249 -24.19 3.08 -55.72
C ASN A 249 -25.49 3.88 -55.75
N TYR A 250 -25.38 5.17 -55.46
CA TYR A 250 -26.48 6.11 -55.48
C TYR A 250 -26.57 6.72 -56.88
N ASP A 251 -27.61 6.36 -57.61
CA ASP A 251 -27.93 7.02 -58.87
C ASP A 251 -28.52 8.40 -58.55
N ASN A 252 -27.87 9.45 -59.06
CA ASN A 252 -28.35 10.82 -58.90
C ASN A 252 -29.42 11.18 -59.94
N THR A 253 -29.94 10.21 -60.71
CA THR A 253 -31.11 10.47 -61.55
C THR A 253 -32.31 10.86 -60.67
N PRO A 254 -33.00 11.97 -61.00
CA PRO A 254 -34.20 12.37 -60.29
C PRO A 254 -35.25 11.26 -60.40
N PRO A 255 -35.96 10.91 -59.32
CA PRO A 255 -37.04 9.94 -59.39
C PRO A 255 -38.10 10.43 -60.37
N THR A 256 -38.57 9.56 -61.26
CA THR A 256 -39.58 9.91 -62.27
C THR A 256 -40.91 9.24 -61.97
N ASP A 257 -42.01 9.85 -62.41
CA ASP A 257 -43.34 9.26 -62.34
C ASP A 257 -43.55 8.17 -63.41
N ALA A 258 -44.74 7.57 -63.44
CA ALA A 258 -45.11 6.53 -64.41
C ALA A 258 -45.12 6.99 -65.87
N TYR A 259 -44.99 8.29 -66.12
CA TYR A 259 -44.96 8.92 -67.44
C TYR A 259 -43.57 9.48 -67.79
N GLY A 260 -42.56 9.25 -66.92
CA GLY A 260 -41.17 9.65 -67.14
C GLY A 260 -40.87 11.11 -66.78
N ASN A 261 -41.78 11.82 -66.12
CA ASN A 261 -41.52 13.19 -65.67
C ASN A 261 -40.77 13.19 -64.33
N PRO A 262 -39.77 14.07 -64.13
CA PRO A 262 -39.11 14.21 -62.83
C PRO A 262 -40.11 14.56 -61.74
N VAL A 263 -40.10 13.80 -60.66
CA VAL A 263 -40.85 14.06 -59.44
C VAL A 263 -39.93 14.88 -58.53
N ASP A 264 -40.28 16.15 -58.34
CA ASP A 264 -39.62 16.97 -57.35
C ASP A 264 -39.88 16.38 -55.96
N TYR A 265 -38.81 16.27 -55.18
CA TYR A 265 -38.90 15.81 -53.80
C TYR A 265 -39.65 16.86 -52.96
N ASP A 266 -40.89 16.55 -52.60
CA ASP A 266 -41.70 17.39 -51.72
C ASP A 266 -41.40 17.07 -50.25
N ASP A 267 -40.64 17.95 -49.59
CA ASP A 267 -40.31 17.83 -48.16
C ASP A 267 -41.45 18.33 -47.23
N SER A 268 -42.56 18.83 -47.81
CA SER A 268 -43.65 19.47 -47.07
C SER A 268 -44.50 18.51 -46.24
N ALA A 269 -44.34 17.19 -46.43
CA ALA A 269 -44.96 16.16 -45.59
C ALA A 269 -44.41 16.10 -44.15
N ASN A 270 -43.41 16.93 -43.81
CA ASN A 270 -42.95 17.07 -42.44
C ASN A 270 -43.92 17.91 -41.59
N ASN A 271 -45.01 17.31 -41.12
CA ASN A 271 -45.88 17.92 -40.12
C ASN A 271 -45.14 18.01 -38.77
N TYR A 272 -44.45 19.13 -38.52
CA TYR A 272 -43.76 19.42 -37.25
C TYR A 272 -44.69 19.48 -36.04
N ASN A 273 -46.00 19.55 -36.27
CA ASN A 273 -47.03 19.51 -35.24
C ASN A 273 -47.62 18.11 -34.99
N SER A 274 -47.12 17.06 -35.67
CA SER A 274 -47.55 15.69 -35.39
C SER A 274 -47.27 15.31 -33.92
N ALA A 275 -48.16 14.49 -33.35
CA ALA A 275 -48.04 14.04 -31.97
C ALA A 275 -46.69 13.37 -31.69
N GLU A 276 -46.15 12.65 -32.68
CA GLU A 276 -44.86 11.97 -32.59
C GLU A 276 -43.68 12.94 -32.50
N LYS A 277 -43.66 14.02 -33.30
CA LYS A 277 -42.61 15.03 -33.25
C LYS A 277 -42.67 15.87 -31.98
N LYS A 278 -43.87 16.19 -31.48
CA LYS A 278 -44.04 16.85 -30.16
C LYS A 278 -43.50 15.98 -29.02
N ARG A 279 -43.81 14.68 -29.03
CA ARG A 279 -43.29 13.71 -28.05
C ARG A 279 -41.76 13.61 -28.08
N GLN A 280 -41.16 13.57 -29.27
CA GLN A 280 -39.69 13.57 -29.39
C GLN A 280 -39.06 14.88 -28.89
N ALA A 281 -39.69 16.03 -29.11
CA ALA A 281 -39.20 17.32 -28.61
C ALA A 281 -39.25 17.41 -27.07
N GLU A 282 -40.29 16.86 -26.43
CA GLU A 282 -40.37 16.76 -24.98
C GLU A 282 -39.30 15.81 -24.39
N ASN A 283 -39.06 14.66 -25.01
CA ASN A 283 -38.01 13.73 -24.59
C ASN A 283 -36.61 14.37 -24.69
N ARG A 284 -36.34 15.18 -25.72
CA ARG A 284 -35.08 15.95 -25.83
C ARG A 284 -34.91 16.98 -24.71
N LYS A 285 -36.00 17.55 -24.18
CA LYS A 285 -35.96 18.46 -23.02
C LYS A 285 -35.71 17.69 -21.71
N LYS A 286 -36.28 16.50 -21.56
CA LYS A 286 -36.05 15.63 -20.37
C LYS A 286 -34.61 15.14 -20.28
N ASN A 287 -33.99 14.77 -21.40
CA ASN A 287 -32.60 14.29 -21.44
C ASN A 287 -31.53 15.41 -21.38
N LYS A 288 -31.95 16.67 -21.19
CA LYS A 288 -31.06 17.83 -21.04
C LYS A 288 -30.89 18.31 -19.59
N ARG A 289 -31.46 17.56 -18.63
CA ARG A 289 -31.13 17.64 -17.20
C ARG A 289 -30.24 16.47 -16.83
#